data_AF-A0A968FUB1-F1
#
_entry.id   AF-A0A968FUB1-F1
#
_cell.length_a   1.000
_cell.length_b   1.000
_cell.length_c   1.000
_cell.angle_alpha   90.00
_cell.angle_beta   90.00
_cell.angle_gamma   90.00
#
_symmetry.space_group_name_H-M   'P 1'
#
loop_
_entity.id
_entity.type
_entity.pdbx_description
1 polymer ?
#
loop_
_entity_poly.entity_id
_entity_poly.type
_entity_poly.pdbx_seq_one_letter_code
_entity_poly.pdbx_strand_id
1 'polypeptide(L)'
;MQTAWRVSAGFLSFARAGTGLLLMGMVLGYGIPGWAFDGFKKVPKSKPAVIHIRLEATAEKEIVRPGETFLIFVVVYLDEGWHMYSLEKQTEDETVATRILLDPPAFPPASEWRESKPVLARDEVLSKILKTHSGRV
;
A
#
# COMPACT_ATOMS: atom_id res chain seq x y z
N MET A 1 -18.57 8.92 -9.64
CA MET A 1 -18.04 10.28 -9.40
C MET A 1 -16.55 10.15 -9.14
N GLN A 2 -15.73 11.14 -9.47
CA GLN A 2 -14.26 11.01 -9.43
C GLN A 2 -13.68 11.71 -8.18
N THR A 3 -12.69 11.11 -7.55
CA THR A 3 -11.83 11.70 -6.51
C THR A 3 -10.82 12.66 -7.17
N ALA A 4 -10.36 13.76 -6.54
CA ALA A 4 -9.68 14.84 -7.29
C ALA A 4 -8.59 15.63 -6.51
N TRP A 5 -7.37 15.82 -7.06
CA TRP A 5 -6.18 16.36 -6.37
C TRP A 5 -5.33 17.47 -7.03
N ARG A 6 -4.98 18.54 -6.31
CA ARG A 6 -4.09 19.64 -6.77
C ARG A 6 -2.69 19.53 -6.21
N VAL A 7 -1.64 19.74 -7.02
CA VAL A 7 -0.24 19.45 -6.62
C VAL A 7 0.86 20.35 -7.37
N SER A 8 2.07 20.71 -6.83
CA SER A 8 3.22 21.47 -7.49
C SER A 8 4.72 21.41 -6.93
N ALA A 9 5.70 20.73 -7.60
CA ALA A 9 7.21 20.57 -7.51
C ALA A 9 8.08 20.14 -6.24
N GLY A 10 8.96 19.08 -6.33
CA GLY A 10 10.04 18.71 -5.34
C GLY A 10 10.74 17.30 -5.48
N PHE A 11 11.95 17.08 -4.91
CA PHE A 11 12.76 15.81 -4.96
C PHE A 11 13.69 15.60 -3.73
N LEU A 12 13.98 14.35 -3.29
CA LEU A 12 15.00 14.01 -2.26
C LEU A 12 15.50 12.54 -2.32
N SER A 13 16.66 12.24 -1.72
CA SER A 13 17.40 10.96 -1.80
C SER A 13 17.92 10.48 -0.43
N PHE A 14 18.11 9.16 -0.23
CA PHE A 14 18.59 8.55 1.02
C PHE A 14 19.69 7.49 0.79
N ALA A 15 20.56 7.34 1.79
CA ALA A 15 21.63 6.32 1.87
C ALA A 15 21.39 5.34 3.04
N ARG A 16 22.01 4.15 2.98
CA ARG A 16 21.74 2.98 3.85
C ARG A 16 22.97 2.56 4.65
N ALA A 17 22.79 2.11 5.90
CA ALA A 17 23.86 1.67 6.81
C ALA A 17 24.04 0.13 6.88
N GLY A 18 25.26 -0.33 7.19
CA GLY A 18 25.62 -1.75 7.49
C GLY A 18 25.59 -2.06 9.00
N THR A 19 25.34 -3.29 9.48
CA THR A 19 26.13 -4.55 9.42
C THR A 19 27.28 -4.63 10.45
N GLY A 20 27.20 -5.57 11.41
CA GLY A 20 28.18 -5.82 12.47
C GLY A 20 28.03 -7.20 13.16
N LEU A 21 29.08 -7.66 13.86
CA LEU A 21 29.38 -9.07 14.22
C LEU A 21 29.92 -9.17 15.69
N LEU A 22 30.11 -10.30 16.39
CA LEU A 22 30.11 -11.77 16.13
C LEU A 22 29.93 -12.51 17.50
N LEU A 23 29.88 -13.86 17.49
CA LEU A 23 30.22 -14.88 18.53
C LEU A 23 29.08 -15.44 19.41
N MET A 24 29.06 -16.70 19.87
CA MET A 24 29.58 -18.04 19.50
C MET A 24 29.52 -18.88 20.79
N GLY A 25 28.86 -20.04 20.77
CA GLY A 25 28.79 -20.97 21.90
C GLY A 25 28.69 -22.41 21.41
N MET A 26 29.67 -23.23 21.75
CA MET A 26 29.90 -24.56 21.17
C MET A 26 29.50 -25.66 22.16
N VAL A 27 28.70 -26.63 21.72
CA VAL A 27 28.41 -27.86 22.49
C VAL A 27 28.57 -29.08 21.59
N LEU A 28 29.59 -29.88 21.90
CA LEU A 28 29.71 -31.29 21.51
C LEU A 28 29.10 -32.13 22.65
N GLY A 29 28.40 -33.24 22.45
CA GLY A 29 27.94 -33.88 21.21
C GLY A 29 27.56 -35.33 21.53
N TYR A 30 26.33 -35.75 21.22
CA TYR A 30 25.89 -37.15 21.25
C TYR A 30 24.85 -37.35 20.16
N GLY A 31 25.08 -38.32 19.27
CA GLY A 31 24.23 -38.57 18.11
C GLY A 31 23.00 -39.39 18.46
N ILE A 32 21.83 -38.97 17.96
CA ILE A 32 20.62 -39.80 17.84
C ILE A 32 20.24 -39.82 16.34
N PRO A 33 19.99 -40.99 15.74
CA PRO A 33 19.75 -41.10 14.30
C PRO A 33 18.33 -40.68 13.91
N GLY A 34 18.15 -40.31 12.64
CA GLY A 34 16.85 -40.42 11.99
C GLY A 34 15.91 -39.20 12.07
N TRP A 35 16.45 -37.98 11.96
CA TRP A 35 15.65 -36.85 11.44
C TRP A 35 16.32 -36.35 10.16
N ALA A 36 15.83 -36.83 9.02
CA ALA A 36 16.12 -36.17 7.76
C ALA A 36 15.58 -34.74 7.86
N PHE A 37 16.44 -33.75 7.60
CA PHE A 37 15.94 -32.42 7.29
C PHE A 37 15.01 -32.57 6.09
N ASP A 38 13.71 -32.26 6.26
CA ASP A 38 12.73 -32.21 5.18
C ASP A 38 13.14 -31.03 4.28
N GLY A 39 14.10 -31.31 3.40
CA GLY A 39 14.87 -30.29 2.70
C GLY A 39 13.93 -29.39 1.92
N PHE A 40 13.95 -28.09 2.27
CA PHE A 40 12.99 -27.05 1.85
C PHE A 40 12.09 -27.50 0.70
N LYS A 41 10.88 -27.97 1.03
CA LYS A 41 9.89 -28.38 0.02
C LYS A 41 9.86 -27.30 -1.04
N LYS A 42 10.20 -27.68 -2.29
CA LYS A 42 10.30 -26.75 -3.42
C LYS A 42 9.08 -25.84 -3.38
N VAL A 43 9.31 -24.56 -3.08
CA VAL A 43 8.23 -23.56 -3.06
C VAL A 43 7.55 -23.69 -4.41
N PRO A 44 6.24 -24.01 -4.46
CA PRO A 44 5.54 -24.13 -5.73
C PRO A 44 5.77 -22.83 -6.49
N LYS A 45 6.20 -22.91 -7.75
CA LYS A 45 6.32 -21.72 -8.59
C LYS A 45 4.98 -21.00 -8.49
N SER A 46 4.99 -19.77 -7.98
CA SER A 46 3.78 -18.99 -7.82
C SER A 46 3.09 -18.93 -9.17
N LYS A 47 1.79 -19.24 -9.19
CA LYS A 47 0.95 -18.89 -10.32
C LYS A 47 1.10 -17.36 -10.52
N PRO A 48 1.09 -16.85 -11.76
CA PRO A 48 1.13 -15.40 -11.98
C PRO A 48 0.05 -14.75 -11.12
N ALA A 49 0.44 -13.73 -10.35
CA ALA A 49 -0.45 -13.11 -9.38
C ALA A 49 -1.67 -12.54 -10.10
N VAL A 50 -2.86 -12.97 -9.71
CA VAL A 50 -4.09 -12.33 -10.16
C VAL A 50 -4.13 -10.96 -9.49
N ILE A 51 -4.05 -9.90 -10.29
CA ILE A 51 -4.04 -8.53 -9.80
C ILE A 51 -5.51 -8.10 -9.63
N HIS A 52 -6.00 -8.20 -8.41
CA HIS A 52 -7.39 -7.89 -8.02
C HIS A 52 -7.68 -6.39 -7.81
N ILE A 53 -6.69 -5.54 -8.08
CA ILE A 53 -6.73 -4.08 -7.89
C ILE A 53 -6.16 -3.43 -9.14
N ARG A 54 -6.98 -2.69 -9.89
CA ARG A 54 -6.54 -1.84 -11.00
C ARG A 54 -6.60 -0.37 -10.58
N LEU A 55 -5.54 0.37 -10.85
CA LEU A 55 -5.45 1.80 -10.64
C LEU A 55 -5.45 2.54 -11.99
N GLU A 56 -6.27 3.56 -12.13
CA GLU A 56 -6.25 4.52 -13.25
C GLU A 56 -6.06 5.93 -12.68
N ALA A 57 -5.05 6.65 -13.17
CA ALA A 57 -4.79 8.04 -12.76
C ALA A 57 -4.85 8.95 -13.99
N THR A 58 -5.57 10.06 -13.89
CA THR A 58 -5.78 11.04 -14.97
C THR A 58 -5.65 12.46 -14.42
N ALA A 59 -5.26 13.42 -15.26
CA ALA A 59 -5.25 14.83 -14.90
C ALA A 59 -6.39 15.58 -15.63
N GLU A 60 -6.94 16.60 -14.99
CA GLU A 60 -7.90 17.56 -15.56
C GLU A 60 -7.32 18.32 -16.76
N LYS A 61 -6.00 18.50 -16.79
CA LYS A 61 -5.26 19.22 -17.82
C LYS A 61 -4.07 18.38 -18.27
N GLU A 62 -3.85 18.31 -19.58
CA GLU A 62 -2.65 17.70 -20.17
C GLU A 62 -1.39 18.56 -19.98
N ILE A 63 -1.58 19.88 -19.93
CA ILE A 63 -0.50 20.87 -19.76
C ILE A 63 -0.89 21.85 -18.65
N VAL A 64 0.04 22.07 -17.72
CA VAL A 64 -0.12 22.95 -16.56
C VAL A 64 1.01 23.97 -16.56
N ARG A 65 0.70 25.26 -16.41
CA ARG A 65 1.72 26.32 -16.31
C ARG A 65 2.19 26.52 -14.86
N PRO A 66 3.41 27.04 -14.63
CA PRO A 66 3.86 27.41 -13.29
C PRO A 66 2.88 28.37 -12.60
N GLY A 67 2.53 28.07 -11.35
CA GLY A 67 1.54 28.82 -10.57
C GLY A 67 0.07 28.47 -10.86
N GLU A 68 -0.23 27.72 -11.93
CA GLU A 68 -1.56 27.12 -12.09
C GLU A 68 -1.76 25.93 -11.16
N THR A 69 -3.03 25.58 -10.98
CA THR A 69 -3.44 24.32 -10.35
C THR A 69 -4.39 23.56 -11.26
N PHE A 70 -4.50 22.27 -11.00
CA PHE A 70 -5.25 21.29 -11.78
C PHE A 70 -5.69 20.16 -10.84
N LEU A 71 -6.66 19.34 -11.25
CA LEU A 71 -7.06 18.15 -10.50
C LEU A 71 -6.43 16.87 -11.08
N ILE A 72 -6.04 15.94 -10.22
CA ILE A 72 -5.66 14.55 -10.52
C ILE A 72 -6.78 13.66 -10.03
N PHE A 73 -7.39 12.89 -10.92
CA PHE A 73 -8.40 11.91 -10.58
C PHE A 73 -7.81 10.51 -10.55
N VAL A 74 -8.02 9.81 -9.42
CA VAL A 74 -7.60 8.43 -9.21
C VAL A 74 -8.84 7.56 -9.10
N VAL A 75 -8.97 6.60 -10.01
CA VAL A 75 -10.04 5.61 -10.00
C VAL A 75 -9.43 4.26 -9.67
N VAL A 76 -10.06 3.54 -8.75
CA VAL A 76 -9.64 2.19 -8.36
C VAL A 76 -10.75 1.21 -8.65
N TYR A 77 -10.39 0.10 -9.28
CA TYR A 77 -11.29 -1.02 -9.55
C TYR A 77 -10.83 -2.21 -8.73
N LEU A 78 -11.70 -2.66 -7.85
CA LEU A 78 -11.53 -3.79 -6.95
C LEU A 78 -12.42 -4.94 -7.43
N ASP A 79 -11.84 -6.13 -7.56
CA ASP A 79 -12.60 -7.34 -7.88
C ASP A 79 -13.61 -7.70 -6.76
N GLU A 80 -14.57 -8.57 -7.07
CA GLU A 80 -15.50 -9.09 -6.07
C GLU A 80 -14.77 -9.74 -4.89
N GLY A 81 -15.23 -9.45 -3.67
CA GLY A 81 -14.58 -9.87 -2.42
C GLY A 81 -13.42 -8.97 -1.97
N TRP A 82 -12.95 -8.03 -2.80
CA TRP A 82 -11.89 -7.09 -2.42
C TRP A 82 -12.47 -5.75 -1.94
N HIS A 83 -11.76 -5.15 -0.99
CA HIS A 83 -12.04 -3.82 -0.47
C HIS A 83 -10.72 -3.07 -0.21
N MET A 84 -10.81 -1.75 -0.11
CA MET A 84 -9.77 -0.91 0.49
C MET A 84 -10.33 -0.18 1.71
N TYR A 85 -9.45 0.29 2.58
CA TYR A 85 -9.83 1.19 3.68
C TYR A 85 -9.98 2.64 3.18
N SER A 86 -10.79 3.43 3.88
CA SER A 86 -10.91 4.88 3.64
C SER A 86 -9.56 5.60 3.67
N LEU A 87 -9.49 6.76 3.02
CA LEU A 87 -8.42 7.73 3.18
C LEU A 87 -8.54 8.47 4.52
N GLU A 88 -9.78 8.75 4.96
CA GLU A 88 -10.05 9.33 6.29
C GLU A 88 -10.11 8.24 7.37
N LYS A 89 -9.23 8.34 8.37
CA LYS A 89 -9.29 7.49 9.57
C LYS A 89 -10.67 7.54 10.24
N GLN A 90 -11.07 6.46 10.89
CA GLN A 90 -12.21 6.41 11.80
C GLN A 90 -11.81 6.75 13.25
N THR A 91 -10.58 6.42 13.66
CA THR A 91 -10.02 6.74 14.99
C THR A 91 -8.55 7.13 14.91
N GLU A 92 -8.04 7.86 15.92
CA GLU A 92 -6.63 8.29 15.94
C GLU A 92 -5.63 7.13 15.93
N ASP A 93 -5.95 6.03 16.62
CA ASP A 93 -5.15 4.80 16.67
C ASP A 93 -5.21 3.97 15.38
N GLU A 94 -6.06 4.33 14.40
CA GLU A 94 -6.16 3.59 13.16
C GLU A 94 -4.91 3.73 12.30
N THR A 95 -4.35 2.59 11.88
CA THR A 95 -3.14 2.49 11.05
C THR A 95 -3.39 2.00 9.63
N VAL A 96 -4.63 1.59 9.31
CA VAL A 96 -4.98 0.92 8.05
C VAL A 96 -5.54 1.85 6.96
N ALA A 97 -5.84 3.10 7.31
CA ALA A 97 -6.32 4.11 6.36
C ALA A 97 -5.38 4.24 5.15
N THR A 98 -5.96 4.20 3.95
CA THR A 98 -5.25 4.20 2.68
C THR A 98 -4.53 5.54 2.48
N ARG A 99 -3.31 5.50 1.94
CA ARG A 99 -2.51 6.70 1.63
C ARG A 99 -2.13 6.71 0.17
N ILE A 100 -2.45 7.81 -0.52
CA ILE A 100 -2.02 8.05 -1.90
C ILE A 100 -0.88 9.06 -1.86
N LEU A 101 0.27 8.67 -2.40
CA LEU A 101 1.51 9.45 -2.46
C LEU A 101 1.89 9.66 -3.92
N LEU A 102 2.44 10.84 -4.25
CA LEU A 102 3.08 11.09 -5.55
C LEU A 102 4.60 11.02 -5.39
N ASP A 103 5.24 10.14 -6.16
CA ASP A 103 6.68 9.91 -6.14
C ASP A 103 7.27 9.94 -7.57
N PRO A 104 8.27 10.80 -7.88
CA PRO A 104 8.68 11.93 -7.05
C PRO A 104 7.51 12.89 -6.83
N PRO A 105 7.52 13.71 -5.76
CA PRO A 105 6.56 14.78 -5.59
C PRO A 105 6.89 15.94 -6.55
N ALA A 106 6.94 15.65 -7.85
CA ALA A 106 6.94 16.61 -8.96
C ALA A 106 5.75 17.58 -8.87
N PHE A 107 4.81 17.28 -7.98
CA PHE A 107 3.71 18.11 -7.59
C PHE A 107 3.41 17.99 -6.02
N PRO A 108 3.76 18.96 -5.13
CA PRO A 108 3.18 19.16 -3.77
C PRO A 108 1.72 19.59 -3.60
N PRO A 109 0.96 18.96 -2.68
CA PRO A 109 -0.48 19.13 -2.57
C PRO A 109 -0.96 20.54 -2.17
N ALA A 110 -2.02 21.01 -2.83
CA ALA A 110 -2.77 22.22 -2.47
C ALA A 110 -4.13 21.93 -1.79
N SER A 111 -4.48 20.65 -1.57
CA SER A 111 -5.65 20.20 -0.79
C SER A 111 -5.56 18.71 -0.44
N GLU A 112 -6.32 18.24 0.55
CA GLU A 112 -6.44 16.82 0.95
C GLU A 112 -7.28 15.97 -0.01
N TRP A 113 -7.18 14.63 0.07
CA TRP A 113 -7.89 13.72 -0.85
C TRP A 113 -9.38 13.68 -0.53
N ARG A 114 -10.19 13.87 -1.57
CA ARG A 114 -11.64 13.70 -1.51
C ARG A 114 -11.98 12.32 -2.06
N GLU A 115 -12.34 11.40 -1.18
CA GLU A 115 -12.84 10.08 -1.55
C GLU A 115 -14.36 10.09 -1.87
N SER A 116 -14.85 9.02 -2.49
CA SER A 116 -16.28 8.71 -2.50
C SER A 116 -16.79 8.45 -1.08
N LYS A 117 -18.10 8.34 -0.87
CA LYS A 117 -18.64 7.98 0.45
C LYS A 117 -18.30 6.52 0.78
N PRO A 118 -17.54 6.24 1.87
CA PRO A 118 -17.23 4.87 2.29
C PRO A 118 -18.45 4.17 2.91
N VAL A 119 -18.38 2.85 3.01
CA VAL A 119 -19.33 1.99 3.71
C VAL A 119 -18.67 1.40 4.95
N LEU A 120 -19.41 1.33 6.06
CA LEU A 120 -18.95 0.63 7.26
C LEU A 120 -19.09 -0.88 7.06
N ALA A 121 -17.96 -1.58 7.02
CA ALA A 121 -17.88 -3.04 6.92
C ALA A 121 -17.17 -3.63 8.14
N ARG A 122 -17.48 -4.88 8.49
CA ARG A 122 -16.73 -5.62 9.50
C ARG A 122 -15.57 -6.34 8.81
N ASP A 123 -14.34 -5.96 9.14
CA ASP A 123 -13.18 -6.74 8.78
C ASP A 123 -13.00 -7.90 9.78
N GLU A 124 -12.86 -9.12 9.29
CA GLU A 124 -12.78 -10.32 10.13
C GLU A 124 -11.38 -10.52 10.73
N VAL A 125 -10.33 -10.13 10.00
CA VAL A 125 -8.92 -10.30 10.39
C VAL A 125 -8.56 -9.38 11.56
N LEU A 126 -9.02 -8.13 11.49
CA LEU A 126 -8.87 -7.11 12.52
C LEU A 126 -10.01 -7.16 13.55
N SER A 127 -11.11 -7.88 13.25
CA SER A 127 -12.33 -7.95 14.07
C SER A 127 -12.92 -6.59 14.46
N LYS A 128 -12.76 -5.58 13.58
CA LYS A 128 -13.23 -4.19 13.75
C LYS A 128 -14.26 -3.82 12.68
N ILE A 129 -15.12 -2.85 12.99
CA ILE A 129 -15.94 -2.16 11.98
C ILE A 129 -15.16 -0.95 11.48
N LEU A 130 -14.93 -0.87 10.18
CA LEU A 130 -14.06 0.10 9.52
C LEU A 130 -14.75 0.72 8.31
N LYS A 131 -14.37 1.97 7.97
CA LYS A 131 -14.73 2.63 6.71
C LYS A 131 -13.99 1.96 5.55
N THR A 132 -14.73 1.46 4.56
CA THR A 132 -14.20 0.71 3.43
C THR A 132 -14.84 1.13 2.11
N HIS A 133 -14.17 0.80 1.00
CA HIS A 133 -14.70 0.92 -0.36
C HIS A 133 -14.52 -0.39 -1.13
N SER A 134 -15.43 -0.69 -2.05
CA SER A 134 -15.44 -1.90 -2.89
C SER A 134 -15.93 -1.58 -4.31
N GLY A 135 -15.59 -2.45 -5.27
CA GLY A 135 -15.94 -2.23 -6.68
C GLY A 135 -15.17 -1.07 -7.30
N ARG A 136 -15.87 -0.09 -7.88
CA ARG A 136 -15.25 1.07 -8.53
C ARG A 136 -15.39 2.34 -7.68
N VAL A 137 -14.25 2.95 -7.39
CA VAL A 137 -14.04 4.08 -6.47
C VAL A 137 -13.37 5.23 -7.21
#